data_AF-A0A5K7XGK1-F1
#
_entry.id   AF-A0A5K7XGK1-F1
#
_cell.length_a   1.000
_cell.length_b   1.000
_cell.length_c   1.000
_cell.angle_alpha   90.00
_cell.angle_beta   90.00
_cell.angle_gamma   90.00
#
_symmetry.space_group_name_H-M   'P 1'
#
loop_
_entity.id
_entity.type
_entity.pdbx_description
1 polymer ?
#
loop_
_entity_poly.entity_id
_entity_poly.type
_entity_poly.pdbx_seq_one_letter_code
_entity_poly.pdbx_strand_id
1 'polypeptide(L)'
;MRRIMLCVVWITVACAAVAAEPAEDRVATGKLSLVGKWAITKVHPEGVTKNAHWLLFARDGNYAALDKEGKELWAGTFEIVPSTTPKSWDHRSHDARKSGADQLGIYELNGDALTMACVGGQWNGNEWVGRPRPRAIDPKDADVILELSRAKHAGKLADPSNQRKGSSMTKDLSTLATKFMRAINENDPSGFLAMFDDDTIVDDAGRIIRGRDAIQQWAAHDIFAASVTLDALDMNEYESGVTITAKIDGAFDRNGLPDPLIMTFDIALRDGKIAKLTCRLADR
;
A
#
# COMPACT_ATOMS: atom_id res chain seq x y z
N MET A 1 50.80 -50.41 28.92
CA MET A 1 50.02 -50.05 27.72
C MET A 1 48.87 -49.13 28.15
N ARG A 2 49.05 -47.81 28.02
CA ARG A 2 48.01 -46.79 28.31
C ARG A 2 47.14 -46.63 27.06
N ARG A 3 45.85 -46.93 27.16
CA ARG A 3 44.88 -46.71 26.07
C ARG A 3 44.46 -45.24 26.06
N ILE A 4 44.75 -44.57 24.95
CA ILE A 4 44.30 -43.22 24.61
C ILE A 4 42.82 -43.30 24.25
N MET A 5 41.98 -42.60 24.98
CA MET A 5 40.55 -42.47 24.73
C MET A 5 40.35 -41.28 23.78
N LEU A 6 39.97 -41.55 22.54
CA LEU A 6 39.66 -40.56 21.51
C LEU A 6 38.25 -39.98 21.81
N CYS A 7 38.18 -38.71 22.24
CA CYS A 7 36.91 -37.98 22.28
C CYS A 7 36.52 -37.59 20.85
N VAL A 8 35.49 -38.24 20.31
CA VAL A 8 34.81 -37.81 19.09
C VAL A 8 33.89 -36.66 19.46
N VAL A 9 34.25 -35.45 19.06
CA VAL A 9 33.38 -34.27 19.12
C VAL A 9 32.32 -34.42 18.05
N TRP A 10 31.07 -34.63 18.46
CA TRP A 10 29.91 -34.54 17.57
C TRP A 10 29.63 -33.06 17.31
N ILE A 11 29.94 -32.59 16.10
CA ILE A 11 29.45 -31.31 15.60
C ILE A 11 28.01 -31.55 15.14
N THR A 12 27.03 -31.21 15.98
CA THR A 12 25.64 -31.08 15.54
C THR A 12 25.52 -29.82 14.69
N VAL A 13 25.41 -29.99 13.37
CA VAL A 13 24.91 -28.94 12.48
C VAL A 13 23.43 -28.80 12.77
N ALA A 14 23.06 -27.75 13.52
CA ALA A 14 21.67 -27.34 13.66
C ALA A 14 21.19 -26.81 12.31
N CYS A 15 20.55 -27.67 11.53
CA CYS A 15 19.76 -27.25 10.39
C CYS A 15 18.53 -26.54 10.98
N ALA A 16 18.56 -25.21 11.05
CA ALA A 16 17.39 -24.43 11.37
C ALA A 16 16.36 -24.66 10.25
N ALA A 17 15.37 -25.50 10.53
CA ALA A 17 14.18 -25.56 9.71
C ALA A 17 13.54 -24.17 9.77
N VAL A 18 13.61 -23.42 8.67
CA VAL A 18 12.80 -22.22 8.50
C VAL A 18 11.36 -22.69 8.60
N ALA A 19 10.69 -22.38 9.72
CA ALA A 19 9.28 -22.67 9.89
C ALA A 19 8.54 -21.98 8.74
N ALA A 20 7.83 -22.76 7.94
CA ALA A 20 7.05 -22.24 6.84
C ALA A 20 5.98 -21.30 7.40
N GLU A 21 5.95 -20.03 6.99
CA GLU A 21 4.96 -19.05 7.43
C GLU A 21 3.52 -19.58 7.19
N PRO A 22 2.56 -19.33 8.10
CA PRO A 22 1.20 -19.82 7.97
C PRO A 22 0.47 -19.17 6.79
N ALA A 23 -0.58 -19.83 6.29
CA ALA A 23 -1.26 -19.44 5.04
C ALA A 23 -1.92 -18.05 5.12
N GLU A 24 -2.50 -17.68 6.26
CA GLU A 24 -3.13 -16.37 6.48
C GLU A 24 -2.09 -15.24 6.39
N ASP A 25 -0.93 -15.43 7.00
CA ASP A 25 0.18 -14.46 6.95
C ASP A 25 0.69 -14.29 5.51
N ARG A 26 0.76 -15.37 4.72
CA ARG A 26 1.13 -15.27 3.30
C ARG A 26 0.12 -14.49 2.49
N VAL A 27 -1.18 -14.68 2.74
CA VAL A 27 -2.24 -13.90 2.06
C VAL A 27 -2.15 -12.43 2.44
N ALA A 28 -1.95 -12.11 3.72
CA ALA A 28 -1.77 -10.74 4.19
C ALA A 28 -0.53 -10.08 3.55
N THR A 29 0.63 -10.73 3.63
CA THR A 29 1.88 -10.27 3.00
C THR A 29 1.74 -10.14 1.49
N GLY A 30 1.09 -11.10 0.84
CA GLY A 30 0.80 -11.02 -0.59
C GLY A 30 -0.09 -9.82 -0.94
N LYS A 31 -1.14 -9.54 -0.15
CA LYS A 31 -2.02 -8.39 -0.39
C LYS A 31 -1.23 -7.10 -0.24
N LEU A 32 -0.43 -6.99 0.83
CA LEU A 32 0.48 -5.87 1.06
C LEU A 32 1.43 -5.66 -0.12
N SER A 33 1.95 -6.72 -0.74
CA SER A 33 2.86 -6.60 -1.90
C SER A 33 2.22 -5.99 -3.16
N LEU A 34 0.89 -6.07 -3.30
CA LEU A 34 0.16 -5.48 -4.42
C LEU A 34 -0.32 -4.05 -4.14
N VAL A 35 -0.39 -3.64 -2.86
CA VAL A 35 -0.89 -2.32 -2.47
C VAL A 35 -0.13 -1.20 -3.17
N GLY A 36 -0.85 -0.17 -3.57
CA GLY A 36 -0.31 1.01 -4.24
C GLY A 36 -0.84 1.20 -5.66
N LYS A 37 -0.29 2.20 -6.35
CA LYS A 37 -0.71 2.62 -7.69
C LYS A 37 0.15 1.97 -8.76
N TRP A 38 -0.50 1.45 -9.78
CA TRP A 38 0.09 0.72 -10.88
C TRP A 38 -0.34 1.33 -12.22
N ALA A 39 0.62 1.66 -13.07
CA ALA A 39 0.38 2.08 -14.45
C ALA A 39 0.03 0.85 -15.29
N ILE A 40 -1.05 0.90 -16.06
CA ILE A 40 -1.31 -0.09 -17.11
C ILE A 40 -0.36 0.22 -18.27
N THR A 41 0.63 -0.63 -18.47
CA THR A 41 1.65 -0.47 -19.52
C THR A 41 1.30 -1.23 -20.78
N LYS A 42 0.63 -2.39 -20.65
CA LYS A 42 0.01 -3.11 -21.77
C LYS A 42 -1.33 -3.71 -21.37
N VAL A 43 -2.20 -3.84 -22.36
CA VAL A 43 -3.51 -4.46 -22.23
C VAL A 43 -3.78 -5.34 -23.43
N HIS A 44 -4.36 -6.52 -23.19
CA HIS A 44 -4.85 -7.41 -24.24
C HIS A 44 -6.21 -7.99 -23.85
N PRO A 45 -7.23 -7.96 -24.73
CA PRO A 45 -7.26 -7.21 -25.99
C PRO A 45 -7.30 -5.70 -25.75
N GLU A 46 -6.88 -4.92 -26.74
CA GLU A 46 -6.87 -3.44 -26.64
C GLU A 46 -8.27 -2.88 -26.34
N GLY A 47 -8.35 -1.87 -25.46
CA GLY A 47 -9.59 -1.18 -25.12
C GLY A 47 -10.48 -1.85 -24.06
N VAL A 48 -10.17 -3.08 -23.63
CA VAL A 48 -11.00 -3.81 -22.65
C VAL A 48 -11.08 -3.13 -21.29
N THR A 49 -10.11 -2.27 -20.97
CA THR A 49 -10.05 -1.47 -19.74
C THR A 49 -10.71 -0.10 -19.88
N LYS A 50 -11.60 0.17 -20.84
CA LYS A 50 -12.42 1.41 -20.87
C LYS A 50 -11.66 2.73 -20.56
N ASN A 51 -10.43 2.87 -21.05
CA ASN A 51 -9.51 4.00 -20.81
C ASN A 51 -8.85 4.11 -19.42
N ALA A 52 -8.92 3.06 -18.58
CA ALA A 52 -8.12 3.04 -17.37
C ALA A 52 -6.64 3.11 -17.72
N HIS A 53 -5.98 4.02 -17.06
CA HIS A 53 -4.55 4.22 -17.11
C HIS A 53 -3.87 3.70 -15.84
N TRP A 54 -4.59 3.70 -14.71
CA TRP A 54 -4.08 3.24 -13.42
C TRP A 54 -4.98 2.20 -12.78
N LEU A 55 -4.36 1.27 -12.04
CA LEU A 55 -5.02 0.50 -11.00
C LEU A 55 -4.44 0.89 -9.64
N LEU A 56 -5.31 1.16 -8.67
CA LEU A 56 -4.95 1.42 -7.29
C LEU A 56 -5.45 0.26 -6.45
N PHE A 57 -4.54 -0.50 -5.81
CA PHE A 57 -4.91 -1.57 -4.88
C PHE A 57 -4.78 -1.09 -3.44
N ALA A 58 -5.84 -1.23 -2.66
CA ALA A 58 -5.92 -0.83 -1.26
C ALA A 58 -5.70 -2.03 -0.32
N ARG A 59 -5.28 -1.73 0.92
CA ARG A 59 -4.94 -2.75 1.95
C ARG A 59 -6.15 -3.57 2.40
N ASP A 60 -7.34 -3.00 2.33
CA ASP A 60 -8.60 -3.63 2.72
C ASP A 60 -9.14 -4.60 1.66
N GLY A 61 -8.43 -4.77 0.54
CA GLY A 61 -8.85 -5.62 -0.55
C GLY A 61 -9.75 -4.92 -1.57
N ASN A 62 -9.91 -3.59 -1.48
CA ASN A 62 -10.53 -2.81 -2.56
C ASN A 62 -9.52 -2.44 -3.65
N TYR A 63 -10.01 -2.19 -4.86
CA TYR A 63 -9.23 -1.57 -5.92
C TYR A 63 -10.07 -0.55 -6.68
N ALA A 64 -9.39 0.44 -7.28
CA ALA A 64 -10.00 1.40 -8.19
C ALA A 64 -9.22 1.44 -9.52
N ALA A 65 -9.95 1.49 -10.63
CA ALA A 65 -9.39 1.78 -11.93
C ALA A 65 -9.60 3.25 -12.26
N LEU A 66 -8.53 3.96 -12.59
CA LEU A 66 -8.54 5.40 -12.81
C LEU A 66 -8.13 5.73 -14.25
N ASP A 67 -8.71 6.77 -14.83
CA ASP A 67 -8.24 7.31 -16.10
C ASP A 67 -6.89 8.06 -15.94
N LYS A 68 -6.38 8.59 -17.05
CA LYS A 68 -5.12 9.35 -17.08
C LYS A 68 -5.12 10.59 -16.16
N GLU A 69 -6.29 11.16 -15.87
CA GLU A 69 -6.50 12.34 -15.02
C GLU A 69 -6.70 11.96 -13.55
N GLY A 70 -6.74 10.65 -13.24
CA GLY A 70 -6.95 10.13 -11.89
C GLY A 70 -8.41 10.01 -11.49
N LYS A 71 -9.34 10.22 -12.42
CA LYS A 71 -10.77 10.04 -12.16
C LYS A 71 -11.10 8.55 -12.11
N GLU A 72 -11.83 8.14 -11.08
CA GLU A 72 -12.32 6.77 -10.98
C GLU A 72 -13.29 6.43 -12.12
N LEU A 73 -13.00 5.32 -12.79
CA LEU A 73 -13.83 4.77 -13.85
C LEU A 73 -14.69 3.62 -13.32
N TRP A 74 -14.12 2.77 -12.45
CA TRP A 74 -14.84 1.75 -11.68
C TRP A 74 -13.98 1.27 -10.51
N ALA A 75 -14.64 0.65 -9.53
CA ALA A 75 -14.01 0.05 -8.37
C ALA A 75 -14.56 -1.35 -8.08
N GLY A 76 -13.85 -2.09 -7.25
CA GLY A 76 -14.20 -3.44 -6.87
C GLY A 76 -13.38 -3.96 -5.71
N THR A 77 -13.59 -5.24 -5.40
CA THR A 77 -12.77 -5.98 -4.44
C THR A 77 -11.85 -6.94 -5.19
N PHE A 78 -10.71 -7.26 -4.60
CA PHE A 78 -9.80 -8.28 -5.10
C PHE A 78 -9.35 -9.23 -3.99
N GLU A 79 -9.10 -10.47 -4.37
CA GLU A 79 -8.62 -11.53 -3.50
C GLU A 79 -7.40 -12.19 -4.14
N ILE A 80 -6.48 -12.67 -3.32
CA ILE A 80 -5.31 -13.38 -3.80
C ILE A 80 -5.03 -14.62 -2.98
N VAL A 81 -4.41 -15.59 -3.64
CA VAL A 81 -3.83 -16.76 -2.98
C VAL A 81 -2.38 -16.91 -3.48
N PRO A 82 -1.40 -16.33 -2.78
CA PRO A 82 0.00 -16.31 -3.22
C PRO A 82 0.69 -17.68 -3.13
N SER A 83 0.06 -18.66 -2.48
CA SER A 83 0.57 -20.01 -2.29
C SER A 83 0.24 -20.98 -3.42
N THR A 84 -0.64 -20.60 -4.36
CA THR A 84 -0.95 -21.44 -5.53
C THR A 84 0.10 -21.26 -6.63
N THR A 85 0.20 -22.25 -7.52
CA THR A 85 1.03 -22.17 -8.72
C THR A 85 0.15 -22.43 -9.95
N PRO A 86 -0.12 -21.41 -10.80
CA PRO A 86 0.24 -20.00 -10.64
C PRO A 86 -0.45 -19.32 -9.45
N LYS A 87 0.05 -18.16 -9.00
CA LYS A 87 -0.56 -17.41 -7.88
C LYS A 87 -1.94 -16.90 -8.32
N SER A 88 -2.93 -17.06 -7.46
CA SER A 88 -4.31 -16.71 -7.78
C SER A 88 -4.59 -15.24 -7.52
N TRP A 89 -5.31 -14.58 -8.43
CA TRP A 89 -5.88 -13.25 -8.23
C TRP A 89 -7.29 -13.22 -8.80
N ASP A 90 -8.26 -12.87 -7.97
CA ASP A 90 -9.67 -12.72 -8.37
C ASP A 90 -10.11 -11.30 -8.10
N HIS A 91 -11.05 -10.81 -8.89
CA HIS A 91 -11.66 -9.53 -8.61
C HIS A 91 -13.11 -9.43 -9.03
N ARG A 92 -13.86 -8.66 -8.25
CA ARG A 92 -15.26 -8.40 -8.48
C ARG A 92 -15.51 -6.91 -8.46
N SER A 93 -16.01 -6.37 -9.57
CA SER A 93 -16.45 -4.97 -9.59
C SER A 93 -17.69 -4.78 -8.71
N HIS A 94 -17.87 -3.60 -8.14
CA HIS A 94 -19.04 -3.30 -7.34
C HIS A 94 -20.35 -3.45 -8.14
N ASP A 95 -20.33 -3.12 -9.43
CA ASP A 95 -21.45 -3.30 -10.35
C ASP A 95 -21.82 -4.79 -10.53
N ALA A 96 -20.81 -5.66 -10.61
CA ALA A 96 -20.98 -7.10 -10.84
C ALA A 96 -21.54 -7.84 -9.62
N ARG A 97 -21.51 -7.23 -8.42
CA ARG A 97 -21.97 -7.88 -7.17
C ARG A 97 -23.43 -8.33 -7.23
N LYS A 98 -24.28 -7.63 -8.01
CA LYS A 98 -25.71 -7.93 -8.11
C LYS A 98 -26.02 -9.10 -9.07
N SER A 99 -25.12 -9.42 -10.00
CA SER A 99 -25.32 -10.47 -11.01
C SER A 99 -24.54 -11.74 -10.71
N GLY A 100 -23.75 -11.78 -9.63
CA GLY A 100 -22.85 -12.90 -9.35
C GLY A 100 -21.68 -13.01 -10.34
N ALA A 101 -21.48 -11.99 -11.17
CA ALA A 101 -20.35 -11.94 -12.10
C ALA A 101 -19.04 -11.71 -11.33
N ASP A 102 -17.99 -12.39 -11.78
CA ASP A 102 -16.67 -12.36 -11.17
C ASP A 102 -15.60 -12.51 -12.24
N GLN A 103 -14.37 -12.26 -11.86
CA GLN A 103 -13.21 -12.43 -12.73
C GLN A 103 -12.21 -13.32 -12.00
N LEU A 104 -12.00 -14.51 -12.56
CA LEU A 104 -11.05 -15.46 -12.01
C LEU A 104 -9.71 -15.35 -12.73
N GLY A 105 -8.62 -15.24 -11.98
CA GLY A 105 -7.34 -14.93 -12.61
C GLY A 105 -6.11 -15.44 -11.90
N ILE A 106 -4.98 -15.13 -12.50
CA ILE A 106 -3.65 -15.40 -11.95
C ILE A 106 -2.81 -14.15 -12.05
N TYR A 107 -1.76 -14.08 -11.23
CA TYR A 107 -0.81 -12.98 -11.28
C TYR A 107 0.63 -13.43 -11.11
N GLU A 108 1.53 -12.67 -11.73
CA GLU A 108 2.97 -12.73 -11.51
C GLU A 108 3.45 -11.37 -11.02
N LEU A 109 4.15 -11.35 -9.90
CA LEU A 109 4.71 -10.13 -9.30
C LEU A 109 6.24 -10.28 -9.23
N ASN A 110 6.94 -9.39 -9.94
CA ASN A 110 8.39 -9.30 -10.00
C ASN A 110 8.83 -7.88 -9.66
N GLY A 111 8.95 -7.58 -8.36
CA GLY A 111 9.26 -6.23 -7.86
C GLY A 111 8.17 -5.22 -8.26
N ASP A 112 8.51 -4.34 -9.21
CA ASP A 112 7.63 -3.28 -9.72
C ASP A 112 6.93 -3.67 -11.04
N ALA A 113 7.03 -4.92 -11.47
CA ALA A 113 6.30 -5.45 -12.60
C ALA A 113 5.23 -6.43 -12.12
N LEU A 114 3.98 -6.18 -12.49
CA LEU A 114 2.84 -7.03 -12.19
C LEU A 114 2.16 -7.43 -13.49
N THR A 115 2.01 -8.72 -13.71
CA THR A 115 1.25 -9.25 -14.85
C THR A 115 0.05 -10.00 -14.33
N MET A 116 -1.12 -9.76 -14.92
CA MET A 116 -2.39 -10.34 -14.48
C MET A 116 -3.11 -10.89 -15.68
N ALA A 117 -3.71 -12.06 -15.54
CA ALA A 117 -4.54 -12.68 -16.56
C ALA A 117 -5.84 -13.16 -15.92
N CYS A 118 -6.99 -12.75 -16.45
CA CYS A 118 -8.28 -13.14 -15.91
C CYS A 118 -9.29 -13.54 -17.00
N VAL A 119 -10.28 -14.31 -16.58
CA VAL A 119 -11.44 -14.69 -17.38
C VAL A 119 -12.72 -14.27 -16.68
N GLY A 120 -13.73 -13.94 -17.47
CA GLY A 120 -15.04 -13.59 -16.96
C GLY A 120 -15.97 -14.79 -16.85
N GLY A 121 -16.88 -14.69 -15.89
CA GLY A 121 -17.94 -15.66 -15.69
C GLY A 121 -18.85 -15.27 -14.54
N GLN A 122 -19.70 -16.21 -14.15
CA GLN A 122 -20.71 -16.00 -13.13
C GLN A 122 -20.78 -17.20 -12.19
N TRP A 123 -21.03 -16.93 -10.92
CA TRP A 123 -21.33 -17.95 -9.93
C TRP A 123 -22.83 -18.28 -9.96
N ASN A 124 -23.16 -19.55 -10.21
CA ASN A 124 -24.49 -20.12 -10.02
C ASN A 124 -24.47 -20.98 -8.75
N GLY A 125 -24.75 -20.35 -7.60
CA GLY A 125 -24.50 -20.98 -6.30
C GLY A 125 -22.99 -21.19 -6.10
N ASN A 126 -22.56 -22.44 -5.97
CA ASN A 126 -21.14 -22.81 -5.81
C ASN A 126 -20.48 -23.26 -7.12
N GLU A 127 -21.21 -23.21 -8.24
CA GLU A 127 -20.71 -23.62 -9.55
C GLU A 127 -20.28 -22.41 -10.37
N TRP A 128 -19.09 -22.48 -10.97
CA TRP A 128 -18.58 -21.46 -11.88
C TRP A 128 -19.06 -21.70 -13.31
N VAL A 129 -19.73 -20.69 -13.87
CA VAL A 129 -20.20 -20.67 -15.27
C VAL A 129 -19.39 -19.63 -16.03
N GLY A 130 -18.36 -20.09 -16.74
CA GLY A 130 -17.43 -19.25 -17.49
C GLY A 130 -16.24 -20.05 -17.96
N ARG A 131 -15.23 -19.38 -18.51
CA ARG A 131 -13.96 -20.06 -18.83
C ARG A 131 -13.24 -20.43 -17.53
N PRO A 132 -12.49 -21.54 -17.49
CA PRO A 132 -11.73 -21.90 -16.29
C PRO A 132 -10.65 -20.84 -16.02
N ARG A 133 -10.27 -20.67 -14.74
CA ARG A 133 -9.14 -19.82 -14.35
C ARG A 133 -7.91 -20.14 -15.23
N PRO A 134 -7.21 -19.13 -15.77
CA PRO A 134 -6.02 -19.35 -16.58
C PRO A 134 -4.97 -20.17 -15.84
N ARG A 135 -4.24 -21.01 -16.58
CA ARG A 135 -3.12 -21.82 -16.03
C ARG A 135 -1.74 -21.25 -16.36
N ALA A 136 -1.70 -20.27 -17.26
CA ALA A 136 -0.52 -19.52 -17.66
C ALA A 136 -0.95 -18.13 -18.17
N ILE A 137 -0.01 -17.19 -18.25
CA ILE A 137 -0.23 -15.91 -18.92
C ILE A 137 -0.18 -16.17 -20.44
N ASP A 138 -1.29 -16.59 -21.01
CA ASP A 138 -1.47 -16.83 -22.46
C ASP A 138 -2.76 -16.14 -22.94
N PRO A 139 -2.70 -15.27 -23.96
CA PRO A 139 -3.89 -14.66 -24.59
C PRO A 139 -4.97 -15.66 -25.02
N LYS A 140 -4.61 -16.92 -25.27
CA LYS A 140 -5.57 -17.97 -25.62
C LYS A 140 -6.36 -18.45 -24.41
N ASP A 141 -5.84 -18.31 -23.20
CA ASP A 141 -6.41 -18.86 -21.96
C ASP A 141 -7.08 -17.79 -21.09
N ALA A 142 -6.90 -16.51 -21.43
CA ALA A 142 -7.44 -15.38 -20.68
C ALA A 142 -8.32 -14.48 -21.56
N ASP A 143 -9.29 -13.81 -20.94
CA ASP A 143 -10.12 -12.81 -21.63
C ASP A 143 -9.50 -11.41 -21.51
N VAL A 144 -8.74 -11.18 -20.45
CA VAL A 144 -7.96 -9.95 -20.22
C VAL A 144 -6.58 -10.31 -19.72
N ILE A 145 -5.55 -9.70 -20.30
CA ILE A 145 -4.18 -9.67 -19.77
C ILE A 145 -3.77 -8.22 -19.56
N LEU A 146 -3.27 -7.91 -18.38
CA LEU A 146 -2.69 -6.62 -18.02
C LEU A 146 -1.23 -6.80 -17.68
N GLU A 147 -0.38 -5.99 -18.30
CA GLU A 147 0.95 -5.71 -17.79
C GLU A 147 0.90 -4.35 -17.08
N LEU A 148 1.41 -4.35 -15.86
CA LEU A 148 1.38 -3.21 -14.96
C LEU A 148 2.78 -2.92 -14.47
N SER A 149 3.11 -1.64 -14.37
CA SER A 149 4.32 -1.20 -13.67
C SER A 149 3.93 -0.38 -12.46
N ARG A 150 4.50 -0.70 -11.29
CA ARG A 150 4.32 0.12 -10.10
C ARG A 150 4.74 1.53 -10.45
N ALA A 151 3.88 2.51 -10.15
CA ALA A 151 4.18 3.90 -10.43
C ALA A 151 5.39 4.31 -9.60
N LYS A 152 6.59 4.22 -10.19
CA LYS A 152 7.77 4.92 -9.67
C LYS A 152 7.51 6.39 -9.87
N HIS A 153 7.75 7.21 -8.86
CA HIS A 153 7.83 8.64 -9.11
C HIS A 153 8.79 8.89 -10.27
N ALA A 154 8.28 9.44 -11.37
CA ALA A 154 9.10 10.11 -12.35
C ALA A 154 9.66 11.35 -11.66
N GLY A 155 10.77 11.17 -10.94
CA GLY A 155 11.61 12.27 -10.52
C GLY A 155 12.09 12.99 -11.77
N LYS A 156 11.49 14.14 -12.06
CA LYS A 156 12.14 15.20 -12.82
C LYS A 156 12.28 16.39 -11.89
N LEU A 157 13.48 16.54 -11.34
CA LEU A 157 13.98 17.81 -10.85
C LEU A 157 13.79 18.83 -11.99
N ALA A 158 12.82 19.72 -11.82
CA ALA A 158 12.70 20.89 -12.67
C ALA A 158 13.66 21.96 -12.15
N ASP A 159 14.62 22.28 -13.00
CA ASP A 159 15.54 23.41 -12.96
C ASP A 159 14.81 24.73 -12.58
N PRO A 160 15.25 25.48 -11.55
CA PRO A 160 14.59 26.70 -11.11
C PRO A 160 14.99 27.89 -11.99
N SER A 161 14.59 27.89 -13.26
CA SER A 161 14.58 29.12 -14.06
C SER A 161 13.58 29.07 -15.22
N ASN A 162 12.29 29.21 -14.94
CA ASN A 162 11.42 30.09 -15.75
C ASN A 162 10.07 30.33 -15.09
N GLN A 163 9.90 31.52 -14.50
CA GLN A 163 8.56 32.05 -14.25
C GLN A 163 7.91 32.42 -15.58
N ARG A 164 6.78 31.79 -15.94
CA ARG A 164 5.72 32.47 -16.70
C ARG A 164 4.32 32.09 -16.20
N LYS A 165 3.60 33.17 -15.86
CA LYS A 165 2.20 33.27 -15.43
C LYS A 165 1.21 32.52 -16.32
N GLY A 166 0.27 31.83 -15.67
CA GLY A 166 -1.05 31.48 -16.18
C GLY A 166 -1.96 31.18 -14.98
N SER A 167 -2.79 32.15 -14.61
CA SER A 167 -3.60 32.16 -13.38
C SER A 167 -4.89 31.35 -13.54
N SER A 168 -5.22 30.50 -12.56
CA SER A 168 -6.57 30.39 -11.98
C SER A 168 -6.55 29.56 -10.68
N MET A 169 -6.28 30.26 -9.57
CA MET A 169 -6.95 30.18 -8.26
C MET A 169 -7.42 28.81 -7.72
N THR A 170 -6.67 28.33 -6.72
CA THR A 170 -7.16 28.02 -5.36
C THR A 170 -8.64 27.67 -5.23
N LYS A 171 -8.91 26.37 -5.16
CA LYS A 171 -10.09 25.83 -4.47
C LYS A 171 -9.57 24.85 -3.41
N ASP A 172 -9.57 25.34 -2.16
CA ASP A 172 -9.22 24.69 -0.90
C ASP A 172 -7.85 24.00 -0.74
N LEU A 173 -6.87 24.78 -0.25
CA LEU A 173 -5.66 24.29 0.42
C LEU A 173 -5.94 23.83 1.88
N SER A 174 -7.01 23.06 2.07
CA SER A 174 -7.39 22.54 3.38
C SER A 174 -7.72 21.03 3.31
N THR A 175 -6.87 20.30 2.60
CA THR A 175 -6.88 18.83 2.59
C THR A 175 -6.35 18.30 3.94
N LEU A 176 -6.74 17.10 4.36
CA LEU A 176 -6.31 16.55 5.66
C LEU A 176 -4.78 16.37 5.71
N ALA A 177 -4.16 15.93 4.61
CA ALA A 177 -2.72 15.76 4.50
C ALA A 177 -1.98 17.08 4.76
N THR A 178 -2.46 18.16 4.14
CA THR A 178 -1.88 19.49 4.29
C THR A 178 -1.98 19.98 5.74
N LYS A 179 -3.13 19.76 6.40
CA LYS A 179 -3.31 20.10 7.83
C LYS A 179 -2.39 19.30 8.72
N PHE A 180 -2.28 18.00 8.47
CA PHE A 180 -1.44 17.08 9.24
C PHE A 180 0.02 17.49 9.20
N MET A 181 0.56 17.70 8.00
CA MET A 181 1.95 18.11 7.86
C MET A 181 2.20 19.50 8.38
N ARG A 182 1.29 20.45 8.14
CA ARG A 182 1.45 21.82 8.65
C ARG A 182 1.53 21.83 10.16
N ALA A 183 0.66 21.10 10.85
CA ALA A 183 0.69 21.03 12.31
C ALA A 183 2.03 20.51 12.84
N ILE A 184 2.65 19.53 12.17
CA ILE A 184 3.98 19.02 12.52
C ILE A 184 5.06 20.06 12.21
N ASN A 185 5.12 20.55 10.97
CA ASN A 185 6.18 21.44 10.50
C ASN A 185 6.17 22.82 11.16
N GLU A 186 5.00 23.31 11.57
CA GLU A 186 4.86 24.57 12.33
C GLU A 186 4.96 24.35 13.84
N ASN A 187 5.23 23.12 14.28
CA ASN A 187 5.34 22.74 15.70
C ASN A 187 4.09 23.13 16.51
N ASP A 188 2.89 22.83 15.96
CA ASP A 188 1.57 23.10 16.53
C ASP A 188 0.95 21.85 17.16
N PRO A 189 1.24 21.54 18.43
CA PRO A 189 0.68 20.38 19.12
C PRO A 189 -0.85 20.46 19.27
N SER A 190 -1.41 21.66 19.41
CA SER A 190 -2.85 21.82 19.62
C SER A 190 -3.63 21.54 18.34
N GLY A 191 -3.17 22.10 17.22
CA GLY A 191 -3.74 21.80 15.90
C GLY A 191 -3.57 20.33 15.50
N PHE A 192 -2.43 19.71 15.85
CA PHE A 192 -2.22 18.29 15.63
C PHE A 192 -3.23 17.43 16.39
N LEU A 193 -3.35 17.62 17.71
CA LEU A 193 -4.30 16.85 18.52
C LEU A 193 -5.75 17.09 18.13
N ALA A 194 -6.11 18.30 17.68
CA ALA A 194 -7.47 18.62 17.27
C ALA A 194 -7.98 17.77 16.09
N MET A 195 -7.08 17.15 15.30
CA MET A 195 -7.46 16.28 14.19
C MET A 195 -7.91 14.89 14.64
N PHE A 196 -7.52 14.44 15.83
CA PHE A 196 -7.81 13.09 16.32
C PHE A 196 -9.19 12.97 16.95
N ASP A 197 -9.80 11.81 16.73
CA ASP A 197 -10.96 11.28 17.44
C ASP A 197 -10.58 10.98 18.91
N ASP A 198 -11.55 10.74 19.79
CA ASP A 198 -11.33 10.36 21.19
C ASP A 198 -10.86 8.90 21.33
N ASP A 199 -11.34 7.97 20.47
CA ASP A 199 -10.93 6.54 20.52
C ASP A 199 -9.75 6.21 19.59
N THR A 200 -9.01 7.22 19.13
CA THR A 200 -7.97 7.03 18.14
C THR A 200 -6.87 6.06 18.60
N ILE A 201 -6.27 5.38 17.61
CA ILE A 201 -5.12 4.50 17.80
C ILE A 201 -3.96 5.02 16.95
N VAL A 202 -2.82 5.25 17.57
CA VAL A 202 -1.55 5.43 16.85
C VAL A 202 -0.77 4.13 16.89
N ASP A 203 -0.32 3.68 15.73
CA ASP A 203 0.59 2.58 15.58
C ASP A 203 1.91 3.11 15.01
N ASP A 204 2.87 3.34 15.90
CA ASP A 204 4.16 3.94 15.57
C ASP A 204 5.24 2.86 15.54
N ALA A 205 5.63 2.44 14.34
CA ALA A 205 6.55 1.33 14.10
C ALA A 205 6.24 0.04 14.90
N GLY A 206 4.96 -0.27 15.13
CA GLY A 206 4.50 -1.43 15.90
C GLY A 206 4.18 -1.14 17.37
N ARG A 207 4.55 0.05 17.88
CA ARG A 207 4.15 0.51 19.22
C ARG A 207 2.73 1.08 19.15
N ILE A 208 1.80 0.42 19.83
CA ILE A 208 0.39 0.82 19.88
C ILE A 208 0.14 1.81 21.02
N ILE A 209 -0.38 2.98 20.70
CA ILE A 209 -0.75 4.05 21.63
C ILE A 209 -2.24 4.31 21.45
N ARG A 210 -3.00 4.32 22.56
CA ARG A 210 -4.46 4.39 22.53
C ARG A 210 -4.97 5.53 23.40
N GLY A 211 -5.95 6.25 22.88
CA GLY A 211 -6.61 7.33 23.59
C GLY A 211 -5.84 8.64 23.52
N ARG A 212 -6.60 9.73 23.61
CA ARG A 212 -6.16 11.10 23.35
C ARG A 212 -4.98 11.54 24.23
N ASP A 213 -5.01 11.23 25.53
CA ASP A 213 -3.96 11.65 26.48
C ASP A 213 -2.62 10.96 26.18
N ALA A 214 -2.65 9.67 25.85
CA ALA A 214 -1.43 8.92 25.51
C ALA A 214 -0.83 9.41 24.19
N ILE A 215 -1.68 9.77 23.22
CA ILE A 215 -1.25 10.36 21.95
C ILE A 215 -0.72 11.78 22.15
N GLN A 216 -1.29 12.53 23.09
CA GLN A 216 -0.74 13.83 23.48
C GLN A 216 0.70 13.71 23.97
N GLN A 217 0.93 12.78 24.90
CA GLN A 217 2.25 12.56 25.50
C GLN A 217 3.25 12.05 24.45
N TRP A 218 2.83 11.09 23.63
CA TRP A 218 3.63 10.58 22.51
C TRP A 218 4.01 11.71 21.53
N ALA A 219 3.03 12.48 21.04
CA ALA A 219 3.31 13.52 20.06
C ALA A 219 4.21 14.62 20.66
N ALA A 220 3.99 14.99 21.92
CA ALA A 220 4.84 15.96 22.62
C ALA A 220 6.31 15.52 22.67
N HIS A 221 6.58 14.24 22.92
CA HIS A 221 7.94 13.72 23.03
C HIS A 221 8.55 13.38 21.66
N ASP A 222 7.85 12.61 20.83
CA ASP A 222 8.42 11.96 19.63
C ASP A 222 8.35 12.85 18.38
N ILE A 223 7.43 13.83 18.36
CA ILE A 223 7.25 14.74 17.23
C ILE A 223 7.76 16.14 17.60
N PHE A 224 7.17 16.75 18.62
CA PHE A 224 7.35 18.19 18.87
C PHE A 224 8.64 18.51 19.64
N ALA A 225 8.97 17.77 20.70
CA ALA A 225 10.26 17.94 21.38
C ALA A 225 11.44 17.59 20.45
N ALA A 226 11.23 16.61 19.56
CA ALA A 226 12.17 16.25 18.51
C ALA A 226 12.18 17.23 17.32
N SER A 227 11.34 18.27 17.30
CA SER A 227 11.25 19.26 16.21
C SER A 227 11.15 18.60 14.84
N VAL A 228 10.33 17.55 14.75
CA VAL A 228 10.16 16.77 13.52
C VAL A 228 9.66 17.66 12.40
N THR A 229 10.24 17.50 11.22
CA THR A 229 9.77 18.10 9.97
C THR A 229 9.54 17.03 8.93
N LEU A 230 8.49 17.23 8.14
CA LEU A 230 8.06 16.38 7.04
C LEU A 230 8.29 17.13 5.74
N ASP A 231 9.15 16.59 4.89
CA ASP A 231 9.28 16.98 3.48
C ASP A 231 8.56 15.94 2.62
N ALA A 232 7.40 16.32 2.09
CA ALA A 232 6.51 15.39 1.41
C ALA A 232 7.08 14.90 0.09
N LEU A 233 7.14 13.59 -0.06
CA LEU A 233 7.50 12.92 -1.29
C LEU A 233 6.24 12.50 -2.07
N ASP A 234 5.23 12.00 -1.35
CA ASP A 234 3.93 11.60 -1.92
C ASP A 234 2.79 11.90 -0.95
N MET A 235 1.62 12.24 -1.50
CA MET A 235 0.38 12.41 -0.75
C MET A 235 -0.79 11.90 -1.58
N ASN A 236 -1.53 10.96 -1.02
CA ASN A 236 -2.76 10.44 -1.63
C ASN A 236 -3.91 10.61 -0.62
N GLU A 237 -4.98 11.28 -1.05
CA GLU A 237 -6.19 11.42 -0.25
C GLU A 237 -7.36 10.64 -0.85
N TYR A 238 -8.18 10.10 0.03
CA TYR A 238 -9.37 9.30 -0.25
C TYR A 238 -10.48 9.75 0.70
N GLU A 239 -11.74 9.42 0.42
CA GLU A 239 -12.84 9.72 1.35
C GLU A 239 -12.62 9.09 2.74
N SER A 240 -11.98 7.92 2.78
CA SER A 240 -11.72 7.15 4.00
C SER A 240 -10.44 7.57 4.75
N GLY A 241 -9.59 8.42 4.18
CA GLY A 241 -8.28 8.69 4.76
C GLY A 241 -7.24 9.27 3.84
N VAL A 242 -5.99 9.24 4.30
CA VAL A 242 -4.83 9.82 3.62
C VAL A 242 -3.62 8.93 3.82
N THR A 243 -2.81 8.76 2.77
CA THR A 243 -1.45 8.24 2.88
C THR A 243 -0.44 9.33 2.52
N ILE A 244 0.54 9.56 3.39
CA ILE A 244 1.64 10.52 3.18
C ILE A 244 2.95 9.76 3.23
N THR A 245 3.79 9.89 2.21
CA THR A 245 5.19 9.47 2.28
C THR A 245 6.04 10.72 2.35
N ALA A 246 6.88 10.83 3.38
CA ALA A 246 7.70 12.02 3.59
C ALA A 246 9.11 11.63 4.05
N LYS A 247 10.09 12.44 3.62
CA LYS A 247 11.39 12.48 4.27
C LYS A 247 11.22 13.16 5.63
N ILE A 248 11.81 12.56 6.65
CA ILE A 248 11.76 13.00 8.03
C ILE A 248 13.08 13.63 8.41
N ASP A 249 13.03 14.79 9.04
CA ASP A 249 14.17 15.45 9.68
C ASP A 249 13.77 15.96 11.07
N GLY A 250 14.73 16.31 11.91
CA GLY A 250 14.51 16.73 13.29
C GLY A 250 15.70 16.46 14.22
N ALA A 251 15.52 16.88 15.46
CA ALA A 251 16.46 16.77 16.57
C ALA A 251 16.21 15.51 17.43
N PHE A 252 16.14 14.34 16.78
CA PHE A 252 16.04 13.02 17.43
C PHE A 252 17.33 12.20 17.23
N ASP A 253 17.50 11.13 18.02
CA ASP A 253 18.62 10.21 17.84
C ASP A 253 18.47 9.45 16.51
N ARG A 254 19.50 9.56 15.65
CA ARG A 254 19.52 8.93 14.32
C ARG A 254 20.26 7.60 14.30
N ASN A 255 20.80 7.16 15.43
CA ASN A 255 21.56 5.92 15.49
C ASN A 255 20.71 4.72 15.05
N GLY A 256 21.18 4.02 14.02
CA GLY A 256 20.49 2.86 13.46
C GLY A 256 19.33 3.18 12.51
N LEU A 257 19.07 4.46 12.22
CA LEU A 257 18.05 4.87 11.24
C LEU A 257 18.66 4.99 9.83
N PRO A 258 17.88 4.73 8.77
CA PRO A 258 18.31 4.98 7.40
C PRO A 258 18.52 6.48 7.14
N ASP A 259 19.43 6.80 6.21
CA ASP A 259 19.66 8.15 5.69
C ASP A 259 19.52 8.15 4.15
N PRO A 260 18.52 8.85 3.58
CA PRO A 260 17.50 9.64 4.26
C PRO A 260 16.50 8.77 5.03
N LEU A 261 15.98 9.30 6.14
CA LEU A 261 14.86 8.69 6.86
C LEU A 261 13.57 9.02 6.10
N ILE A 262 12.94 8.01 5.53
CA ILE A 262 11.68 8.16 4.81
C ILE A 262 10.63 7.31 5.53
N MET A 263 9.48 7.91 5.82
CA MET A 263 8.36 7.25 6.47
C MET A 263 7.07 7.42 5.68
N THR A 264 6.21 6.42 5.81
CA THR A 264 4.83 6.44 5.34
C THR A 264 3.89 6.57 6.54
N PHE A 265 2.95 7.51 6.44
CA PHE A 265 1.88 7.78 7.38
C PHE A 265 0.55 7.40 6.73
N ASP A 266 -0.09 6.36 7.26
CA ASP A 266 -1.44 5.97 6.85
C ASP A 266 -2.45 6.47 7.88
N ILE A 267 -3.33 7.36 7.45
CA ILE A 267 -4.33 8.05 8.26
C ILE A 267 -5.71 7.55 7.85
N ALA A 268 -6.41 6.88 8.76
CA ALA A 268 -7.80 6.50 8.56
C ALA A 268 -8.73 7.45 9.31
N LEU A 269 -9.83 7.82 8.66
CA LEU A 269 -10.82 8.74 9.19
C LEU A 269 -12.06 8.01 9.74
N ARG A 270 -12.65 8.59 10.78
CA ARG A 270 -14.02 8.34 11.24
C ARG A 270 -14.68 9.70 11.47
N ASP A 271 -15.80 9.94 10.78
CA ASP A 271 -16.56 11.20 10.88
C ASP A 271 -15.70 12.48 10.72
N GLY A 272 -14.71 12.42 9.82
CA GLY A 272 -13.80 13.53 9.54
C GLY A 272 -12.69 13.76 10.58
N LYS A 273 -12.53 12.86 11.56
CA LYS A 273 -11.44 12.85 12.55
C LYS A 273 -10.53 11.65 12.33
N ILE A 274 -9.25 11.78 12.70
CA ILE A 274 -8.27 10.69 12.65
C ILE A 274 -8.66 9.64 13.69
N ALA A 275 -9.07 8.47 13.23
CA ALA A 275 -9.38 7.31 14.07
C ALA A 275 -8.19 6.34 14.14
N LYS A 276 -7.32 6.34 13.13
CA LYS A 276 -6.06 5.59 13.16
C LYS A 276 -4.96 6.34 12.43
N LEU A 277 -3.78 6.39 13.02
CA LEU A 277 -2.54 6.81 12.38
C LEU A 277 -1.55 5.66 12.45
N THR A 278 -0.96 5.27 11.32
CA THR A 278 0.11 4.27 11.27
C THR A 278 1.37 4.91 10.71
N CYS A 279 2.46 4.89 11.47
CA CYS A 279 3.76 5.41 11.04
C CYS A 279 4.70 4.24 10.79
N ARG A 280 5.30 4.15 9.60
CA ARG A 280 6.24 3.09 9.22
C ARG A 280 7.39 3.66 8.42
N LEU A 281 8.55 2.99 8.48
CA LEU A 281 9.58 3.18 7.47
C LEU A 281 8.99 2.86 6.09
N ALA A 282 9.29 3.70 5.10
CA ALA A 282 8.90 3.40 3.73
C ALA A 282 9.69 2.18 3.25
N ASP A 283 9.00 1.26 2.56
CA ASP A 283 9.65 0.13 1.89
C ASP A 283 10.60 0.66 0.82
N ARG A 284 11.84 0.18 0.82
CA ARG A 284 12.87 0.58 -0.15
C ARG A 284 12.62 0.01 -1.54
#